data_AF-A0A5N6JF43-F1
#
_entry.id   AF-A0A5N6JF43-F1
#
_cell.length_a   1.000
_cell.length_b   1.000
_cell.length_c   1.000
_cell.angle_alpha   90.00
_cell.angle_beta   90.00
_cell.angle_gamma   90.00
#
_symmetry.space_group_name_H-M   'P 1'
#
loop_
_entity.id
_entity.type
_entity.pdbx_description
1 polymer ?
#
loop_
_entity_poly.entity_id
_entity_poly.type
_entity_poly.pdbx_seq_one_letter_code
_entity_poly.pdbx_strand_id
1 'polypeptide(L)'
;MKRIPGEPLSKAWSKLSTHEKEGIAKQTAEYLLQLRNLQSDKIQSLTGGPVYSDFLFRNKDSPLPHGPITSDDELWAHMERGLNEAISEAVRIRLRQRMPPAAPYTFTHGDLTNVKIMVGNGCLTGIIDWETSEYFPVCWEYICTSVGDSEEDREWKVLLRQYMPDQNTAREFWLDY
;
A
#
# COMPACT_ATOMS: atom_id res chain seq x y z
N MET A 1 -25.50 4.93 2.10
CA MET A 1 -24.55 5.00 0.97
C MET A 1 -25.26 4.69 -0.34
N LYS A 2 -24.84 5.30 -1.45
CA LYS A 2 -25.29 4.91 -2.80
C LYS A 2 -24.26 3.96 -3.40
N ARG A 3 -24.72 2.98 -4.17
CA ARG A 3 -23.83 2.04 -4.87
C ARG A 3 -23.05 2.77 -5.97
N ILE A 4 -21.74 2.52 -6.05
CA ILE A 4 -20.91 3.02 -7.15
C ILE A 4 -21.31 2.30 -8.45
N PRO A 5 -21.58 3.01 -9.55
CA PRO A 5 -21.96 2.40 -10.82
C PRO A 5 -20.79 1.63 -11.43
N GLY A 6 -21.10 0.60 -12.22
CA GLY A 6 -20.12 -0.22 -12.92
C GLY A 6 -19.94 -1.62 -12.34
N GLU A 7 -18.88 -2.29 -12.77
CA GLU A 7 -18.45 -3.59 -12.27
C GLU A 7 -17.01 -3.52 -11.72
N PRO A 8 -16.61 -4.44 -10.81
CA PRO A 8 -15.22 -4.53 -10.37
C PRO A 8 -14.26 -4.75 -11.54
N LEU A 9 -13.08 -4.15 -11.49
CA LEU A 9 -12.05 -4.28 -12.51
C LEU A 9 -11.67 -5.73 -12.76
N SER A 10 -11.64 -6.56 -11.72
CA SER A 10 -11.44 -8.01 -11.84
C SER A 10 -12.44 -8.71 -12.77
N LYS A 11 -13.69 -8.21 -12.89
CA LYS A 11 -14.71 -8.78 -13.80
C LYS A 11 -14.63 -8.20 -15.21
N ALA A 12 -14.12 -6.97 -15.33
CA ALA A 12 -13.96 -6.29 -16.60
C ALA A 12 -12.62 -6.59 -17.28
N TRP A 13 -11.59 -7.05 -16.55
CA TRP A 13 -10.19 -7.07 -16.98
C TRP A 13 -9.97 -7.70 -18.35
N SER A 14 -10.54 -8.88 -18.58
CA SER A 14 -10.42 -9.63 -19.84
C SER A 14 -11.13 -8.98 -21.03
N LYS A 15 -12.06 -8.05 -20.79
CA LYS A 15 -12.85 -7.34 -21.82
C LYS A 15 -12.24 -6.00 -22.22
N LEU A 16 -11.35 -5.44 -21.38
CA LEU A 16 -10.76 -4.13 -21.58
C LEU A 16 -9.62 -4.18 -22.59
N SER A 17 -9.57 -3.19 -23.47
CA SER A 17 -8.40 -2.93 -24.31
C SER A 17 -7.20 -2.49 -23.47
N THR A 18 -6.00 -2.61 -24.02
CA THR A 18 -4.76 -2.13 -23.38
C THR A 18 -4.86 -0.66 -23.00
N HIS A 19 -5.41 0.17 -23.88
CA HIS A 19 -5.59 1.61 -23.64
C HIS A 19 -6.54 1.89 -22.46
N GLU A 20 -7.64 1.14 -22.33
CA GLU A 20 -8.55 1.28 -21.18
C GLU A 20 -7.88 0.84 -19.88
N LYS A 21 -7.13 -0.28 -19.89
CA LYS A 21 -6.37 -0.76 -18.71
C LYS A 21 -5.37 0.28 -18.23
N GLU A 22 -4.59 0.86 -19.14
CA GLU A 22 -3.67 1.96 -18.86
C GLU A 22 -4.40 3.20 -18.34
N GLY A 23 -5.52 3.56 -18.97
CA GLY A 23 -6.34 4.69 -18.56
C GLY A 23 -6.90 4.55 -17.14
N ILE A 24 -7.35 3.34 -16.77
CA ILE A 24 -7.84 3.03 -15.42
C ILE A 24 -6.70 3.07 -14.40
N ALA A 25 -5.54 2.50 -14.72
CA ALA A 25 -4.35 2.55 -13.87
C ALA A 25 -3.91 3.99 -13.60
N LYS A 26 -3.84 4.82 -14.66
CA LYS A 26 -3.50 6.24 -14.55
C LYS A 26 -4.50 7.02 -13.69
N GLN A 27 -5.80 6.88 -13.94
CA GLN A 27 -6.85 7.53 -13.14
C GLN A 27 -6.74 7.12 -11.66
N THR A 28 -6.50 5.83 -11.40
CA THR A 28 -6.33 5.34 -10.03
C THR A 28 -5.13 6.01 -9.36
N ALA A 29 -3.97 6.06 -10.03
CA ALA A 29 -2.79 6.74 -9.51
C ALA A 29 -3.04 8.23 -9.23
N GLU A 30 -3.76 8.94 -10.12
CA GLU A 30 -4.13 10.34 -9.92
C GLU A 30 -4.97 10.56 -8.66
N TYR A 31 -5.92 9.66 -8.36
CA TYR A 31 -6.68 9.74 -7.11
C TYR A 31 -5.85 9.38 -5.88
N LEU A 32 -4.99 8.36 -5.95
CA LEU A 32 -4.07 8.04 -4.85
C LEU A 32 -3.12 9.21 -4.55
N LEU A 33 -2.65 9.92 -5.57
CA LEU A 33 -1.83 11.11 -5.43
C LEU A 33 -2.58 12.27 -4.74
N GLN A 34 -3.90 12.40 -4.95
CA GLN A 34 -4.70 13.37 -4.21
C GLN A 34 -4.76 13.05 -2.73
N LEU A 35 -4.88 11.76 -2.36
CA LEU A 35 -4.90 11.31 -0.96
C LEU A 35 -3.58 11.56 -0.25
N ARG A 36 -2.44 11.55 -0.97
CA ARG A 36 -1.13 11.85 -0.39
C ARG A 36 -1.00 13.28 0.16
N ASN A 37 -1.90 14.18 -0.22
CA ASN A 37 -1.98 15.51 0.38
C ASN A 37 -2.55 15.48 1.81
N LEU A 38 -3.26 14.42 2.17
CA LEU A 38 -3.71 14.16 3.54
C LEU A 38 -2.53 13.55 4.30
N GLN A 39 -1.86 14.39 5.09
CA GLN A 39 -0.70 14.00 5.87
C GLN A 39 -1.01 13.98 7.37
N SER A 40 -0.22 13.19 8.07
CA SER A 40 -0.20 13.09 9.52
C SER A 40 1.23 13.29 10.01
N ASP A 41 1.39 13.76 11.24
CA ASP A 41 2.69 13.81 11.92
C ASP A 41 3.16 12.43 12.42
N LYS A 42 2.29 11.42 12.32
CA LYS A 42 2.53 10.04 12.80
C LYS A 42 1.93 9.00 11.85
N ILE A 43 2.47 7.79 11.89
CA ILE A 43 1.76 6.59 11.43
C ILE A 43 0.72 6.26 12.50
N GLN A 44 -0.56 6.33 12.12
CA GLN A 44 -1.70 6.18 13.02
C GLN A 44 -2.98 5.90 12.24
N SER A 45 -3.98 5.37 12.94
CA SER A 45 -5.34 5.26 12.40
C SER A 45 -5.97 6.63 12.17
N LEU A 46 -7.08 6.68 11.44
CA LEU A 46 -7.83 7.92 11.17
C LEU A 46 -8.28 8.65 12.45
N THR A 47 -8.46 7.92 13.55
CA THR A 47 -8.87 8.45 14.86
C THR A 47 -7.70 8.74 15.80
N GLY A 48 -6.46 8.65 15.31
CA GLY A 48 -5.23 8.87 16.10
C GLY A 48 -4.80 7.68 16.96
N GLY A 49 -5.37 6.50 16.69
CA GLY A 49 -5.04 5.25 17.37
C GLY A 49 -3.88 4.48 16.70
N PRO A 50 -3.55 3.29 17.22
CA PRO A 50 -2.58 2.40 16.57
C PRO A 50 -3.09 1.90 15.22
N VAL A 51 -2.16 1.53 14.34
CA VAL A 51 -2.45 0.87 13.06
C VAL A 51 -2.36 -0.66 13.20
N TYR A 52 -3.03 -1.37 12.30
CA TYR A 52 -3.00 -2.82 12.21
C TYR A 52 -2.62 -3.23 10.78
N SER A 53 -1.41 -3.78 10.61
CA SER A 53 -0.94 -4.20 9.29
C SER A 53 0.11 -5.31 9.42
N ASP A 54 -0.31 -6.55 9.13
CA ASP A 54 0.57 -7.73 9.12
C ASP A 54 1.58 -7.72 7.96
N PHE A 55 1.37 -6.85 6.95
CA PHE A 55 2.29 -6.69 5.81
C PHE A 55 3.47 -5.78 6.14
N LEU A 56 3.23 -4.64 6.82
CA LEU A 56 4.27 -3.73 7.27
C LEU A 56 4.98 -4.27 8.51
N PHE A 57 4.21 -4.84 9.44
CA PHE A 57 4.70 -5.41 10.69
C PHE A 57 4.47 -6.91 10.67
N ARG A 58 5.47 -7.66 10.21
CA ARG A 58 5.35 -9.12 10.08
C ARG A 58 5.03 -9.73 11.45
N ASN A 59 3.91 -10.44 11.53
CA ASN A 59 3.52 -11.16 12.74
C ASN A 59 3.10 -12.59 12.39
N LYS A 60 3.41 -13.53 13.28
CA LYS A 60 3.14 -14.96 13.08
C LYS A 60 1.82 -15.41 13.72
N ASP A 61 1.34 -14.70 14.73
CA ASP A 61 0.27 -15.21 15.59
C ASP A 61 -1.06 -14.47 15.42
N SER A 62 -1.06 -13.13 15.52
CA SER A 62 -2.28 -12.32 15.42
C SER A 62 -1.96 -10.84 15.13
N PRO A 63 -2.90 -10.07 14.55
CA PRO A 63 -2.72 -8.64 14.34
C PRO A 63 -2.45 -7.92 15.66
N LEU A 64 -1.28 -7.29 15.76
CA LEU A 64 -0.90 -6.47 16.92
C LEU A 64 -1.10 -4.98 16.59
N PRO A 65 -1.41 -4.15 17.60
CA PRO A 65 -1.43 -2.71 17.42
C PRO A 65 -0.01 -2.15 17.30
N HIS A 66 0.21 -1.24 16.35
CA HIS A 66 1.48 -0.53 16.18
C HIS A 66 1.27 0.99 16.27
N GLY A 67 2.08 1.64 17.10
CA GLY A 67 2.09 3.09 17.22
C GLY A 67 0.99 3.69 18.12
N PRO A 68 0.71 5.01 17.98
CA PRO A 68 1.23 5.89 16.92
C PRO A 68 2.77 5.96 16.84
N ILE A 69 3.34 5.93 15.64
CA ILE A 69 4.79 5.95 15.39
C ILE A 69 5.18 7.31 14.80
N THR A 70 6.22 7.92 15.34
CA THR A 70 6.60 9.32 15.06
C THR A 70 7.97 9.48 14.41
N SER A 71 8.74 8.38 14.30
CA SER A 71 10.08 8.42 13.72
C SER A 71 10.43 7.12 12.99
N ASP A 72 11.44 7.19 12.14
CA ASP A 72 11.99 6.01 11.46
C ASP A 72 12.57 5.01 12.46
N ASP A 73 13.14 5.46 13.58
CA ASP A 73 13.69 4.60 14.64
C ASP A 73 12.59 3.81 15.34
N GLU A 74 11.48 4.45 15.69
CA GLU A 74 10.30 3.78 16.22
C GLU A 74 9.69 2.81 15.20
N LEU A 75 9.58 3.22 13.94
CA LEU A 75 9.08 2.34 12.87
C LEU A 75 9.92 1.07 12.79
N TRP A 76 11.24 1.19 12.75
CA TRP A 76 12.14 0.04 12.75
C TRP A 76 11.98 -0.83 13.99
N ALA A 77 11.92 -0.23 15.18
CA ALA A 77 11.75 -0.98 16.42
C ALA A 77 10.43 -1.78 16.45
N HIS A 78 9.41 -1.36 15.70
CA HIS A 78 8.18 -2.14 15.48
C HIS A 78 8.35 -3.21 14.40
N MET A 79 9.00 -2.89 13.27
CA MET A 79 9.26 -3.84 12.16
C MET A 79 10.19 -4.99 12.60
N GLU A 80 11.21 -4.69 13.39
CA GLU A 80 12.23 -5.64 13.84
C GLU A 80 11.66 -6.76 14.71
N ARG A 81 10.56 -6.50 15.44
CA ARG A 81 9.85 -7.51 16.24
C ARG A 81 9.32 -8.66 15.40
N GLY A 82 9.05 -8.40 14.12
CA GLY A 82 8.59 -9.41 13.16
C GLY A 82 9.70 -10.26 12.55
N LEU A 83 10.97 -9.86 12.73
CA LEU A 83 12.10 -10.60 12.18
C LEU A 83 12.34 -11.89 12.97
N ASN A 84 12.76 -12.94 12.26
CA ASN A 84 13.14 -14.20 12.90
C ASN A 84 14.32 -13.97 13.87
N GLU A 85 14.22 -14.48 15.09
CA GLU A 85 15.28 -14.39 16.12
C GLU A 85 16.61 -14.99 15.66
N ALA A 86 16.59 -15.95 14.72
CA ALA A 86 17.79 -16.53 14.12
C ALA A 86 18.57 -15.57 13.20
N ILE A 87 17.99 -14.44 12.79
CA ILE A 87 18.66 -13.42 11.99
C ILE A 87 19.69 -12.69 12.87
N SER A 88 20.96 -12.73 12.47
CA SER A 88 22.05 -12.12 13.21
C SER A 88 21.96 -10.60 13.28
N GLU A 89 22.53 -10.04 14.36
CA GLU A 89 22.59 -8.59 14.57
C GLU A 89 23.22 -7.83 13.40
N ALA A 90 24.29 -8.38 12.82
CA ALA A 90 24.94 -7.77 11.68
C ALA A 90 24.02 -7.69 10.44
N VAL A 91 23.09 -8.64 10.25
CA VAL A 91 22.09 -8.58 9.19
C VAL A 91 21.03 -7.54 9.52
N ARG A 92 20.54 -7.48 10.76
CA ARG A 92 19.55 -6.49 11.24
C ARG A 92 20.05 -5.07 11.03
N ILE A 93 21.30 -4.79 11.42
CA ILE A 93 21.95 -3.48 11.22
C ILE A 93 22.02 -3.12 9.72
N ARG A 94 22.44 -4.05 8.85
CA ARG A 94 22.50 -3.79 7.41
C ARG A 94 21.12 -3.54 6.80
N LEU A 95 20.11 -4.25 7.27
CA LEU A 95 18.74 -4.06 6.83
C LEU A 95 18.23 -2.68 7.27
N ARG A 96 18.41 -2.30 8.54
CA ARG A 96 18.09 -0.96 9.06
C ARG A 96 18.75 0.15 8.24
N GLN A 97 20.04 0.00 7.92
CA GLN A 97 20.79 0.99 7.12
C GLN A 97 20.22 1.21 5.71
N ARG A 98 19.48 0.24 5.17
CA ARG A 98 18.82 0.31 3.86
C ARG A 98 17.35 0.74 3.94
N MET A 99 16.81 0.92 5.15
CA MET A 99 15.42 1.31 5.32
C MET A 99 15.19 2.70 4.73
N PRO A 100 14.23 2.87 3.81
CA PRO A 100 13.90 4.17 3.25
C PRO A 100 13.32 5.09 4.35
N PRO A 101 13.44 6.42 4.20
CA PRO A 101 12.73 7.36 5.05
C PRO A 101 11.22 7.11 4.99
N ALA A 102 10.56 7.07 6.16
CA ALA A 102 9.13 6.79 6.20
C ALA A 102 8.28 8.04 5.94
N ALA A 103 8.77 9.21 6.36
CA ALA A 103 8.08 10.48 6.23
C ALA A 103 8.09 11.01 4.77
N PRO A 104 7.07 11.79 4.36
CA PRO A 104 5.87 12.14 5.12
C PRO A 104 4.95 10.93 5.34
N TYR A 105 4.13 10.96 6.39
CA TYR A 105 3.11 9.94 6.60
C TYR A 105 1.83 10.37 5.88
N THR A 106 1.42 9.58 4.89
CA THR A 106 0.32 9.92 3.99
C THR A 106 -0.86 8.98 4.21
N PHE A 107 -2.07 9.48 3.96
CA PHE A 107 -3.26 8.64 3.95
C PHE A 107 -3.19 7.63 2.79
N THR A 108 -3.32 6.35 3.11
CA THR A 108 -3.26 5.24 2.16
C THR A 108 -4.57 4.46 2.18
N HIS A 109 -4.88 3.76 1.09
CA HIS A 109 -6.01 2.84 1.05
C HIS A 109 -5.75 1.63 1.96
N GLY A 110 -4.52 1.11 1.98
CA GLY A 110 -4.10 0.03 2.87
C GLY A 110 -4.39 -1.40 2.38
N ASP A 111 -5.23 -1.56 1.37
CA ASP A 111 -5.55 -2.87 0.77
C ASP A 111 -6.12 -2.67 -0.65
N LEU A 112 -5.31 -2.14 -1.56
CA LEU A 112 -5.74 -1.80 -2.91
C LEU A 112 -5.59 -3.00 -3.87
N THR A 113 -6.71 -3.52 -4.35
CA THR A 113 -6.78 -4.69 -5.24
C THR A 113 -7.80 -4.46 -6.36
N ASN A 114 -7.67 -5.18 -7.48
CA ASN A 114 -8.54 -5.01 -8.64
C ASN A 114 -10.04 -5.33 -8.37
N VAL A 115 -10.38 -6.01 -7.27
CA VAL A 115 -11.78 -6.23 -6.86
C VAL A 115 -12.41 -4.98 -6.22
N LYS A 116 -11.59 -4.01 -5.78
CA LYS A 116 -12.01 -2.76 -5.12
C LYS A 116 -12.01 -1.56 -6.06
N ILE A 117 -11.59 -1.76 -7.30
CA ILE A 117 -11.62 -0.77 -8.36
C ILE A 117 -12.90 -0.94 -9.17
N MET A 118 -13.77 0.07 -9.16
CA MET A 118 -15.01 0.05 -9.92
C MET A 118 -14.81 0.73 -11.27
N VAL A 119 -15.28 0.08 -12.35
CA VAL A 119 -15.13 0.59 -13.72
C VAL A 119 -16.43 0.57 -14.50
N GLY A 120 -16.55 1.51 -15.43
CA GLY A 120 -17.68 1.62 -16.34
C GLY A 120 -17.29 2.39 -17.60
N ASN A 121 -17.71 1.89 -18.77
CA ASN A 121 -17.38 2.47 -20.08
C ASN A 121 -15.86 2.70 -20.27
N GLY A 122 -15.03 1.75 -19.84
CA GLY A 122 -13.57 1.82 -19.99
C GLY A 122 -12.86 2.78 -19.02
N CYS A 123 -13.58 3.38 -18.06
CA CYS A 123 -13.04 4.36 -17.11
C CYS A 123 -13.25 3.94 -15.65
N LEU A 124 -12.44 4.51 -14.76
CA LEU A 124 -12.60 4.38 -13.32
C LEU A 124 -13.87 5.13 -12.87
N THR A 125 -14.75 4.46 -12.13
CA THR A 125 -15.98 5.06 -11.56
C THR A 125 -15.93 5.18 -10.04
N GLY A 126 -14.99 4.49 -9.38
CA GLY A 126 -14.72 4.68 -7.97
C GLY A 126 -13.76 3.65 -7.39
N ILE A 127 -13.32 3.93 -6.16
CA ILE A 127 -12.52 3.04 -5.32
C ILE A 127 -13.33 2.79 -4.06
N ILE A 128 -13.50 1.53 -3.67
CA ILE A 128 -14.33 1.12 -2.54
C ILE A 128 -13.48 0.43 -1.48
N ASP A 129 -14.09 0.14 -0.33
CA ASP A 129 -13.49 -0.69 0.72
C ASP A 129 -12.33 -0.03 1.48
N TRP A 130 -12.60 1.17 2.00
CA TRP A 130 -11.66 2.03 2.74
C TRP A 130 -11.49 1.65 4.23
N GLU A 131 -11.87 0.44 4.63
CA GLU A 131 -11.87 0.05 6.06
C GLU A 131 -10.46 -0.11 6.66
N THR A 132 -9.46 -0.37 5.80
CA THR A 132 -8.04 -0.49 6.16
C THR A 132 -7.26 0.80 5.94
N SER A 133 -7.94 1.92 5.66
CA SER A 133 -7.31 3.17 5.29
C SER A 133 -6.84 3.96 6.51
N GLU A 134 -5.53 4.15 6.60
CA GLU A 134 -4.84 4.80 7.72
C GLU A 134 -3.64 5.62 7.20
N TYR A 135 -2.95 6.31 8.11
CA TYR A 135 -1.72 7.04 7.79
C TYR A 135 -0.52 6.10 7.90
N PHE A 136 0.18 5.91 6.78
CA PHE A 136 1.35 5.05 6.66
C PHE A 136 2.52 5.78 5.99
N PRO A 137 3.73 5.19 5.94
CA PRO A 137 4.84 5.77 5.19
C PRO A 137 4.45 6.13 3.74
N VAL A 138 5.00 7.20 3.18
CA VAL A 138 4.66 7.67 1.81
C VAL A 138 4.85 6.59 0.73
N CYS A 139 5.78 5.66 0.95
CA CYS A 139 6.08 4.56 0.06
C CYS A 139 5.09 3.40 0.16
N TRP A 140 4.26 3.35 1.20
CA TRP A 140 3.51 2.15 1.59
C TRP A 140 2.54 1.67 0.52
N GLU A 141 1.71 2.57 -0.02
CA GLU A 141 0.77 2.22 -1.10
C GLU A 141 1.50 1.63 -2.33
N TYR A 142 2.69 2.17 -2.67
CA TYR A 142 3.49 1.64 -3.77
C TYR A 142 4.04 0.25 -3.43
N ILE A 143 4.49 0.03 -2.20
CA ILE A 143 4.97 -1.28 -1.73
C ILE A 143 3.85 -2.33 -1.82
N CYS A 144 2.63 -2.01 -1.38
CA CYS A 144 1.46 -2.90 -1.43
C CYS A 144 1.16 -3.44 -2.83
N THR A 145 1.52 -2.71 -3.89
CA THR A 145 1.38 -3.20 -5.27
C THR A 145 2.25 -4.43 -5.58
N SER A 146 3.18 -4.79 -4.71
CA SER A 146 4.05 -5.98 -4.85
C SER A 146 3.34 -7.29 -4.49
N VAL A 147 2.25 -7.21 -3.73
CA VAL A 147 1.40 -8.35 -3.38
C VAL A 147 0.24 -8.37 -4.36
N GLY A 148 -0.08 -9.52 -4.94
CA GLY A 148 -1.19 -9.63 -5.89
C GLY A 148 -2.04 -10.86 -5.61
N ASP A 149 -3.36 -10.67 -5.62
CA ASP A 149 -4.33 -11.71 -5.26
C ASP A 149 -4.60 -12.69 -6.41
N SER A 150 -4.36 -12.25 -7.64
CA SER A 150 -4.49 -13.04 -8.86
C SER A 150 -3.42 -12.62 -9.89
N GLU A 151 -3.35 -13.33 -11.02
CA GLU A 151 -2.49 -12.92 -12.14
C GLU A 151 -2.93 -11.55 -12.70
N GLU A 152 -4.23 -11.38 -12.93
CA GLU A 152 -4.80 -10.11 -13.41
C GLU A 152 -4.56 -8.94 -12.44
N ASP A 153 -4.61 -9.19 -11.13
CA ASP A 153 -4.29 -8.17 -10.12
C ASP A 153 -2.81 -7.76 -10.16
N ARG A 154 -1.90 -8.74 -10.39
CA ARG A 154 -0.48 -8.46 -10.59
C ARG A 154 -0.23 -7.63 -11.85
N GLU A 155 -0.86 -7.98 -12.97
CA GLU A 155 -0.77 -7.22 -14.21
C GLU A 155 -1.25 -5.78 -14.02
N TRP A 156 -2.40 -5.61 -13.38
CA TRP A 156 -2.93 -4.28 -13.08
C TRP A 156 -2.01 -3.46 -12.17
N LYS A 157 -1.48 -4.07 -11.11
CA LYS A 157 -0.51 -3.42 -10.20
C LYS A 157 0.80 -3.03 -10.89
N VAL A 158 1.24 -3.80 -11.90
CA VAL A 158 2.36 -3.42 -12.76
C VAL A 158 2.04 -2.13 -13.53
N LEU A 159 0.86 -2.04 -14.15
CA LEU A 159 0.45 -0.82 -14.84
C LEU A 159 0.30 0.36 -13.88
N LEU A 160 -0.32 0.16 -12.72
CA LEU A 160 -0.52 1.20 -11.72
C LEU A 160 0.80 1.87 -11.30
N ARG A 161 1.84 1.06 -11.04
CA ARG A 161 3.16 1.57 -10.66
C ARG A 161 3.77 2.52 -11.70
N GLN A 162 3.49 2.34 -12.99
CA GLN A 162 4.03 3.21 -14.04
C GLN A 162 3.55 4.67 -13.92
N TYR A 163 2.43 4.89 -13.23
CA TYR A 163 1.82 6.21 -13.04
C TYR A 163 1.96 6.74 -11.60
N MET A 164 2.61 6.00 -10.71
CA MET A 164 2.92 6.43 -9.34
C MET A 164 4.35 6.99 -9.27
N PRO A 165 4.66 7.90 -8.31
CA PRO A 165 6.03 8.29 -8.04
C PRO A 165 6.87 7.08 -7.69
N ASP A 166 8.08 7.02 -8.26
CA ASP A 166 8.98 5.89 -8.07
C ASP A 166 9.33 5.71 -6.58
N GLN A 167 9.18 4.48 -6.10
CA GLN A 167 9.53 4.05 -4.74
C GLN A 167 10.22 2.68 -4.80
N ASN A 168 10.93 2.37 -5.88
CA ASN A 168 11.56 1.06 -6.07
C ASN A 168 12.58 0.70 -4.97
N THR A 169 13.37 1.65 -4.47
CA THR A 169 14.27 1.39 -3.33
C THR A 169 13.51 0.94 -2.08
N ALA A 170 12.37 1.56 -1.79
CA ALA A 170 11.53 1.18 -0.65
C ALA A 170 10.88 -0.20 -0.85
N ARG A 171 10.47 -0.48 -2.09
CA ARG A 171 9.94 -1.78 -2.50
C ARG A 171 11.00 -2.89 -2.38
N GLU A 172 12.22 -2.67 -2.86
CA GLU A 172 13.34 -3.62 -2.74
C GLU A 172 13.69 -3.88 -1.27
N PHE A 173 13.74 -2.83 -0.45
CA PHE A 173 13.89 -2.98 0.99
C PHE A 173 12.80 -3.87 1.59
N TRP A 174 11.52 -3.65 1.26
CA TRP A 174 10.42 -4.45 1.81
C TRP A 174 10.45 -5.92 1.38
N LEU A 175 10.98 -6.22 0.19
CA LEU A 175 11.17 -7.60 -0.29
C LEU A 175 12.31 -8.33 0.44
N ASP A 176 13.31 -7.59 0.91
CA ASP A 176 14.45 -8.12 1.68
C ASP A 176 14.20 -8.18 3.19
N TYR A 177 13.40 -7.24 3.71
CA TYR A 177 12.81 -7.27 5.07
C TYR A 177 12.01 -8.55 5.25
#